data_AF-A0A947A077-F1
#
_entry.id   AF-A0A947A077-F1
#
_cell.length_a   1.000
_cell.length_b   1.000
_cell.length_c   1.000
_cell.angle_alpha   90.00
_cell.angle_beta   90.00
_cell.angle_gamma   90.00
#
_symmetry.space_group_name_H-M   'P 1'
#
loop_
_entity.id
_entity.type
_entity.pdbx_description
1 polymer ?
#
loop_
_entity_poly.entity_id
_entity_poly.type
_entity_poly.pdbx_seq_one_letter_code
_entity_poly.pdbx_strand_id
1 'polypeptide(L)'
;KEGDLEEWAETWHYYTSRLYIKGYLEKAGTKDYVPKAHGDFQILMFTFLLEKALSELNYEIDNRPEWILIPIRGIKAILKEYNKV
;
A
#
# COMPACT_ATOMS: atom_id res chain seq x y z
N LYS A 1 10.46 28.13 -5.37
CA LYS A 1 10.76 27.28 -4.20
C LYS A 1 9.61 26.32 -4.10
N GLU A 2 9.68 25.24 -4.88
CA GLU A 2 8.76 24.12 -4.67
C GLU A 2 8.96 23.71 -3.20
N GLY A 3 7.89 23.74 -2.41
CA GLY A 3 7.94 23.20 -1.04
C GLY A 3 8.34 21.73 -1.09
N ASP A 4 8.51 21.10 0.07
CA ASP A 4 8.88 19.69 0.13
C ASP A 4 7.75 18.81 -0.45
N LEU A 5 7.79 18.57 -1.77
CA LEU A 5 6.80 17.80 -2.52
C LEU A 5 6.75 16.36 -2.04
N GLU A 6 7.86 15.86 -1.49
CA GLU A 6 7.96 14.51 -0.93
C GLU A 6 7.13 14.40 0.36
N GLU A 7 7.27 15.36 1.29
CA GLU A 7 6.42 15.41 2.49
C GLU A 7 4.92 15.49 2.15
N TRP A 8 4.56 16.29 1.14
CA TRP A 8 3.18 16.39 0.67
C TRP A 8 2.69 15.10 0.00
N ALA A 9 3.53 14.42 -0.78
CA ALA A 9 3.20 13.14 -1.38
C ALA A 9 2.99 12.06 -0.32
N GLU A 10 3.84 12.00 0.71
CA GLU A 10 3.69 11.07 1.83
C GLU A 10 2.42 11.35 2.64
N THR A 11 2.14 12.62 2.92
CA THR A 11 0.93 13.06 3.61
C THR A 11 -0.32 12.69 2.80
N TRP A 12 -0.34 13.00 1.50
CA TRP A 12 -1.43 12.68 0.62
C TRP A 12 -1.67 11.16 0.53
N HIS A 13 -0.60 10.37 0.40
CA HIS A 13 -0.68 8.92 0.36
C HIS A 13 -1.28 8.34 1.65
N TYR A 14 -0.83 8.83 2.81
CA TYR A 14 -1.34 8.39 4.12
C TYR A 14 -2.86 8.61 4.25
N TYR A 15 -3.34 9.82 3.97
CA TYR A 15 -4.75 10.16 4.14
C TYR A 15 -5.62 9.48 3.08
N THR A 16 -5.22 9.53 1.81
CA THR A 16 -6.00 8.97 0.71
C THR A 16 -6.19 7.46 0.88
N SER A 17 -5.14 6.73 1.26
CA SER A 17 -5.23 5.28 1.48
C SER A 17 -6.20 4.93 2.61
N ARG A 18 -6.17 5.68 3.72
CA ARG A 18 -7.09 5.47 4.85
C ARG A 18 -8.53 5.80 4.53
N LEU A 19 -8.76 6.92 3.82
CA LEU A 19 -10.09 7.31 3.40
C LEU A 19 -10.70 6.28 2.44
N TYR A 20 -9.89 5.75 1.51
CA TYR A 20 -10.31 4.68 0.62
C TYR A 20 -10.71 3.41 1.38
N ILE A 21 -9.84 2.89 2.26
CA ILE A 21 -10.12 1.65 3.02
C ILE A 21 -11.33 1.84 3.94
N LYS A 22 -11.45 3.00 4.59
CA LYS A 22 -12.62 3.33 5.41
C LYS A 22 -13.91 3.27 4.58
N GLY A 23 -13.97 3.98 3.45
CA GLY A 23 -15.14 3.99 2.58
C GLY A 23 -15.45 2.60 2.00
N TYR A 24 -14.42 1.83 1.66
CA TYR A 24 -14.56 0.45 1.20
C TYR A 24 -15.21 -0.43 2.28
N LEU A 25 -14.70 -0.41 3.50
CA LEU A 25 -15.24 -1.21 4.61
C LEU A 25 -16.66 -0.77 5.01
N GLU A 26 -16.97 0.53 4.96
CA GLU A 26 -18.32 1.05 5.20
C GLU A 26 -19.35 0.52 4.19
N LYS A 27 -18.96 0.30 2.93
CA LYS A 27 -19.87 -0.17 1.87
C LYS A 27 -19.85 -1.68 1.66
N ALA A 28 -18.70 -2.31 1.82
CA ALA A 28 -18.46 -3.71 1.44
C ALA A 28 -18.08 -4.61 2.63
N GLY A 29 -17.76 -4.07 3.81
CA GLY A 29 -17.25 -4.86 4.95
C GLY A 29 -18.18 -5.99 5.42
N THR A 30 -19.48 -5.86 5.17
CA THR A 30 -20.47 -6.90 5.49
C THR A 30 -20.64 -7.95 4.38
N LYS A 31 -20.05 -7.78 3.20
CA LYS A 31 -20.12 -8.75 2.09
C LYS A 31 -19.23 -9.97 2.31
N ASP A 32 -19.64 -11.12 1.78
CA ASP A 32 -19.00 -12.42 2.06
C ASP A 32 -17.59 -12.55 1.50
N TYR A 33 -17.23 -11.78 0.48
CA TYR A 33 -15.88 -11.73 -0.06
C TYR A 33 -14.91 -10.88 0.77
N VAL A 34 -15.39 -10.16 1.79
CA VAL A 34 -14.52 -9.40 2.71
C VAL A 34 -14.34 -10.21 3.99
N PRO A 35 -13.10 -10.55 4.38
CA PRO A 35 -12.81 -11.21 5.65
C PRO A 35 -13.42 -10.46 6.83
N LYS A 36 -14.09 -11.19 7.73
CA LYS A 36 -14.76 -10.59 8.89
C LYS A 36 -13.82 -10.33 10.05
N ALA A 37 -12.84 -11.22 10.25
CA ALA A 37 -11.81 -11.01 11.23
C ALA A 37 -10.84 -9.93 10.71
N HIS A 38 -10.57 -8.94 11.56
CA HIS A 38 -9.65 -7.86 11.22
C HIS A 38 -8.25 -8.37 10.87
N GLY A 39 -7.76 -9.40 11.58
CA GLY A 39 -6.48 -10.04 11.30
C GLY A 39 -6.43 -10.66 9.91
N ASP A 40 -7.46 -11.41 9.50
CA ASP A 40 -7.53 -12.02 8.17
C ASP A 40 -7.56 -10.97 7.05
N PHE A 41 -8.32 -9.89 7.27
CA PHE A 41 -8.34 -8.76 6.34
C PHE A 41 -6.96 -8.11 6.20
N GLN A 42 -6.27 -7.89 7.32
CA GLN A 42 -4.92 -7.32 7.31
C GLN A 42 -3.93 -8.24 6.59
N ILE A 43 -3.93 -9.55 6.89
CA ILE A 43 -3.05 -10.52 6.23
C ILE A 43 -3.24 -10.46 4.72
N LEU A 44 -4.47 -10.59 4.24
CA LEU A 44 -4.74 -10.54 2.79
C LEU A 44 -4.35 -9.20 2.17
N MET A 45 -4.63 -8.08 2.85
CA MET A 45 -4.26 -6.75 2.36
C MET A 45 -2.74 -6.61 2.22
N PHE A 46 -1.98 -6.98 3.25
CA PHE A 46 -0.52 -6.90 3.22
C PHE A 46 0.08 -7.87 2.21
N THR A 47 -0.47 -9.08 2.07
CA THR A 47 -0.06 -10.05 1.04
C THR A 47 -0.22 -9.47 -0.37
N PHE A 48 -1.39 -8.94 -0.72
CA PHE A 48 -1.63 -8.39 -2.06
C PHE A 48 -0.81 -7.12 -2.34
N LEU A 49 -0.62 -6.26 -1.33
CA LEU A 49 0.25 -5.10 -1.48
C LEU A 49 1.70 -5.50 -1.74
N LEU A 50 2.20 -6.52 -1.02
CA LEU A 50 3.56 -7.01 -1.21
C LEU A 50 3.72 -7.69 -2.57
N GLU A 51 2.77 -8.52 -2.97
CA GLU A 51 2.76 -9.16 -4.30
C GLU A 51 2.82 -8.10 -5.41
N LYS A 52 1.95 -7.09 -5.35
CA LYS A 52 1.94 -5.98 -6.32
C LYS A 52 3.28 -5.25 -6.34
N ALA A 53 3.83 -4.90 -5.19
CA ALA A 53 5.08 -4.15 -5.12
C ALA A 53 6.28 -4.95 -5.64
N LEU A 54 6.30 -6.28 -5.44
CA LEU A 54 7.31 -7.18 -6.01
C LEU A 54 7.14 -7.32 -7.53
N SER A 55 5.91 -7.43 -8.03
CA SER A 55 5.63 -7.42 -9.46
C SER A 55 6.07 -6.12 -10.12
N GLU A 56 5.80 -4.97 -9.49
CA GLU A 56 6.27 -3.66 -9.94
C GLU A 56 7.79 -3.59 -9.94
N LEU A 57 8.46 -4.02 -8.86
CA LEU A 57 9.92 -4.05 -8.80
C LEU A 57 10.54 -4.85 -9.96
N ASN A 58 10.05 -6.07 -10.19
CA ASN A 58 10.53 -6.90 -11.31
C ASN A 58 10.32 -6.21 -12.65
N TYR A 59 9.17 -5.55 -12.85
CA TYR A 59 8.89 -4.82 -14.07
C TYR A 59 9.83 -3.62 -14.25
N GLU A 60 10.04 -2.81 -13.21
CA GLU A 60 10.86 -1.60 -13.33
C GLU A 60 12.35 -1.90 -13.54
N ILE A 61 12.86 -3.01 -13.01
CA ILE A 61 14.26 -3.44 -13.24
C ILE A 61 14.59 -3.53 -14.73
N ASP A 62 13.68 -4.12 -15.52
CA ASP A 62 13.92 -4.36 -16.94
C ASP A 62 13.48 -3.19 -17.83
N ASN A 63 12.48 -2.41 -17.40
CA ASN A 63 11.81 -1.43 -18.27
C ASN A 63 12.10 0.04 -17.94
N ARG A 64 12.24 0.41 -16.65
CA ARG A 64 12.48 1.79 -16.18
C ARG A 64 13.33 1.79 -14.91
N PRO A 65 14.65 1.53 -15.03
CA PRO A 65 15.51 1.39 -13.86
C PRO A 65 15.52 2.61 -12.92
N GLU A 66 15.24 3.80 -13.44
CA GLU A 66 15.13 5.04 -12.67
C GLU A 66 13.90 5.08 -11.75
N TRP A 67 12.92 4.19 -11.94
CA TRP A 67 11.71 4.08 -11.11
C TRP A 67 11.81 3.04 -10.00
N ILE A 68 12.87 2.22 -9.96
CA ILE A 68 13.08 1.14 -8.97
C ILE A 68 12.92 1.61 -7.52
N LEU A 69 13.26 2.86 -7.21
CA LEU A 69 13.15 3.40 -5.86
C LEU A 69 11.70 3.42 -5.36
N ILE A 70 10.70 3.58 -6.24
CA ILE A 70 9.28 3.65 -5.88
C ILE A 70 8.79 2.32 -5.28
N PRO A 71 8.86 1.17 -5.98
CA PRO A 71 8.42 -0.10 -5.40
C PRO A 71 9.26 -0.51 -4.18
N ILE A 72 10.57 -0.20 -4.15
CA ILE A 72 11.41 -0.46 -2.96
C ILE A 72 10.91 0.28 -1.72
N ARG A 73 10.56 1.57 -1.85
CA ARG A 73 9.96 2.34 -0.75
C ARG A 73 8.63 1.74 -0.31
N GLY A 74 7.80 1.30 -1.27
CA GLY A 74 6.56 0.59 -1.01
C GLY A 74 6.77 -0.68 -0.18
N ILE A 75 7.68 -1.56 -0.62
CA ILE A 75 8.03 -2.81 0.09
C ILE A 75 8.50 -2.50 1.52
N LYS A 76 9.41 -1.52 1.69
CA LYS A 76 9.91 -1.12 3.01
C LYS A 76 8.78 -0.63 3.92
N ALA A 77 7.85 0.17 3.39
CA ALA A 77 6.70 0.66 4.15
C ALA A 77 5.76 -0.48 4.56
N ILE A 78 5.44 -1.39 3.64
CA ILE A 78 4.59 -2.58 3.88
C ILE A 78 5.19 -3.43 5.02
N LEU A 79 6.48 -3.77 4.95
CA LEU A 79 7.15 -4.57 5.98
C LEU A 79 7.20 -3.86 7.33
N LYS A 80 7.43 -2.53 7.33
CA LYS A 80 7.44 -1.73 8.56
C LYS A 80 6.07 -1.71 9.22
N GLU A 81 4.99 -1.58 8.47
CA GLU A 81 3.63 -1.57 9.02
C GLU A 81 3.18 -2.96 9.48
N TYR A 82 3.50 -4.01 8.72
CA TYR A 82 3.19 -5.39 9.12
C TYR A 82 3.84 -5.77 10.47
N ASN A 83 5.09 -5.38 10.69
CA ASN A 83 5.81 -5.67 11.94
C ASN A 83 5.30 -4.90 13.16
N LYS A 84 4.40 -3.92 13.00
CA LYS A 84 3.76 -3.19 14.10
C LYS A 84 2.46 -3.85 14.58
N VAL A 85 1.92 -4.77 13.78
CA VAL A 85 0.67 -5.51 14.03
C VAL A 85 1.02 -6.79 14.78
#